data_AF-A0A7C9EXI1-F1
#
_entry.id   AF-A0A7C9EXI1-F1
#
_cell.length_a   1.000
_cell.length_b   1.000
_cell.length_c   1.000
_cell.angle_alpha   90.00
_cell.angle_beta   90.00
_cell.angle_gamma   90.00
#
_symmetry.space_group_name_H-M   'P 1'
#
loop_
_entity.id
_entity.type
_entity.pdbx_description
1 polymer ?
#
loop_
_entity_poly.entity_id
_entity_poly.type
_entity_poly.pdbx_seq_one_letter_code
_entity_poly.pdbx_strand_id
1 'polypeptide(L)'
;LQLVPNLENFQSLLRCIKFWAKRRGVYGNLFGFLGGVHLAILAAFVCQRSLNAGLSILVMSFFDTFASWPWPLPVALQDGVMQIREDLNERRSWMPIRLPCTYEHCQSNITRSTFNRIKGEFVRGQSITRNLLRPDFEWGDLFEPFVYQKTYPRFLKIYLSASEKDDLVDWVGWVKSRFRSLVLKLEDVQGFCDPNPTEYMVAGEIDSEPSVVFYWGLHPSRRARFNVDSVEGFFWKNITNGYQGKVGKMRLTIVQASELPSSNTSKAKDTKARDHQRMPLFVQHHLMPNHFMGYITHEGDHPGS
;
A
#
# COMPACT_ATOMS: atom_id res chain seq x y z
N LEU A 1 -17.78 10.17 -6.26
CA LEU A 1 -17.49 10.08 -7.71
C LEU A 1 -17.83 11.38 -8.45
N GLN A 2 -18.79 12.18 -7.97
CA GLN A 2 -19.10 13.50 -8.55
C GLN A 2 -18.00 14.57 -8.35
N LEU A 3 -17.01 14.29 -7.50
CA LEU A 3 -15.94 15.21 -7.11
C LEU A 3 -14.72 15.16 -8.04
N VAL A 4 -14.67 14.23 -9.01
CA VAL A 4 -13.55 14.12 -9.95
C VAL A 4 -13.97 14.58 -11.35
N PRO A 5 -13.15 15.40 -12.03
CA PRO A 5 -13.52 15.99 -13.32
C PRO A 5 -13.59 14.97 -14.46
N ASN A 6 -12.75 13.93 -14.41
CA ASN A 6 -12.75 12.83 -15.37
C ASN A 6 -12.66 11.49 -14.63
N LEU A 7 -13.75 10.71 -14.71
CA LEU A 7 -13.88 9.45 -13.99
C LEU A 7 -12.92 8.37 -14.50
N GLU A 8 -12.71 8.30 -15.81
CA GLU A 8 -11.83 7.30 -16.44
C GLU A 8 -10.36 7.51 -16.05
N ASN A 9 -9.90 8.76 -16.11
CA ASN A 9 -8.56 9.13 -15.69
C ASN A 9 -8.35 8.88 -14.19
N PHE A 10 -9.35 9.20 -13.35
CA PHE A 10 -9.30 8.90 -11.92
C PHE A 10 -9.16 7.39 -11.66
N GLN A 11 -9.99 6.56 -12.31
CA GLN A 11 -9.93 5.11 -12.15
C GLN A 11 -8.58 4.54 -12.61
N SER A 12 -8.07 5.03 -13.74
CA SER A 12 -6.78 4.62 -14.28
C SER A 12 -5.61 5.03 -13.37
N LEU A 13 -5.62 6.26 -12.85
CA LEU A 13 -4.66 6.73 -11.85
C LEU A 13 -4.72 5.88 -10.58
N LEU A 14 -5.91 5.65 -10.04
CA LEU A 14 -6.08 4.87 -8.82
C LEU A 14 -5.58 3.43 -8.98
N ARG A 15 -5.83 2.79 -10.13
CA ARG A 15 -5.29 1.45 -10.44
C ARG A 15 -3.76 1.47 -10.48
N CYS A 16 -3.17 2.45 -11.17
CA CYS A 16 -1.73 2.66 -11.26
C CYS A 16 -1.09 2.83 -9.87
N ILE A 17 -1.59 3.77 -9.07
CA ILE A 17 -1.07 4.05 -7.73
C ILE A 17 -1.30 2.88 -6.77
N LYS A 18 -2.43 2.17 -6.85
CA LYS A 18 -2.67 0.97 -6.03
C LYS A 18 -1.69 -0.14 -6.40
N PHE A 19 -1.41 -0.33 -7.69
CA PHE A 19 -0.41 -1.30 -8.14
C PHE A 19 0.99 -0.93 -7.63
N TRP A 20 1.41 0.33 -7.80
CA TRP A 20 2.64 0.85 -7.22
C TRP A 20 2.73 0.60 -5.71
N ALA A 21 1.71 0.98 -4.94
CA ALA A 21 1.73 0.87 -3.48
C ALA A 21 1.88 -0.59 -3.03
N LYS A 22 1.22 -1.53 -3.71
CA LYS A 22 1.39 -2.97 -3.48
C LYS A 22 2.82 -3.43 -3.78
N ARG A 23 3.35 -3.09 -4.96
CA ARG A 23 4.71 -3.48 -5.39
C ARG A 23 5.78 -2.93 -4.47
N ARG A 24 5.59 -1.70 -3.98
CA ARG A 24 6.52 -1.00 -3.08
C ARG A 24 6.33 -1.32 -1.61
N GLY A 25 5.38 -2.19 -1.26
CA GLY A 25 5.15 -2.62 0.12
C GLY A 25 4.56 -1.55 1.03
N VAL A 26 3.93 -0.51 0.48
CA VAL A 26 3.31 0.61 1.21
C VAL A 26 1.79 0.61 1.09
N TYR A 27 1.20 -0.58 0.91
CA TYR A 27 -0.25 -0.80 0.88
C TYR A 27 -0.68 -1.74 2.01
N GLY A 28 -1.70 -1.35 2.77
CA GLY A 28 -2.31 -2.16 3.82
C GLY A 28 -2.44 -1.41 5.15
N ASN A 29 -3.64 -0.93 5.46
CA ASN A 29 -3.90 -0.18 6.70
C ASN A 29 -3.62 -1.02 7.96
N LEU A 30 -3.83 -2.34 7.96
CA LEU A 30 -3.52 -3.17 9.12
C LEU A 30 -2.03 -3.21 9.47
N PHE A 31 -1.15 -3.00 8.48
CA PHE A 31 0.30 -2.92 8.64
C PHE A 31 0.80 -1.49 8.87
N GLY A 32 -0.12 -0.53 9.03
CA GLY A 32 0.21 0.87 9.21
C GLY A 32 0.58 1.61 7.93
N PHE A 33 0.10 1.16 6.77
CA PHE A 33 0.29 1.83 5.49
C PHE A 33 -1.02 2.39 4.88
N LEU A 34 -0.94 2.88 3.65
CA LEU A 34 -2.09 3.43 2.93
C LEU A 34 -3.10 2.32 2.60
N GLY A 35 -4.37 2.55 2.90
CA GLY A 35 -5.48 1.69 2.51
C GLY A 35 -6.11 2.13 1.19
N GLY A 36 -7.08 1.36 0.70
CA GLY A 36 -7.78 1.69 -0.56
C GLY A 36 -8.45 3.06 -0.55
N VAL A 37 -9.13 3.42 0.55
CA VAL A 37 -9.77 4.74 0.72
C VAL A 37 -8.74 5.86 0.76
N HIS A 38 -7.60 5.67 1.46
CA HIS A 38 -6.51 6.65 1.48
C HIS A 38 -6.04 6.95 0.05
N LEU A 39 -5.69 5.91 -0.72
CA LEU A 39 -5.22 6.08 -2.10
C LEU A 39 -6.29 6.69 -3.01
N ALA A 40 -7.57 6.33 -2.83
CA ALA A 40 -8.66 6.91 -3.62
C ALA A 40 -8.80 8.42 -3.39
N ILE A 41 -8.71 8.87 -2.14
CA ILE A 41 -8.80 10.31 -1.82
C ILE A 41 -7.56 11.05 -2.33
N LEU A 42 -6.36 10.50 -2.12
CA LEU A 42 -5.12 11.09 -2.64
C LEU A 42 -5.13 11.20 -4.17
N ALA A 43 -5.62 10.17 -4.88
CA ALA A 43 -5.77 10.21 -6.33
C ALA A 43 -6.83 11.23 -6.77
N ALA A 44 -7.98 11.29 -6.10
CA ALA A 44 -9.03 12.26 -6.39
C ALA A 44 -8.54 13.71 -6.21
N PHE A 45 -7.76 13.96 -5.15
CA PHE A 45 -7.15 15.26 -4.87
C PHE A 45 -6.30 15.76 -6.04
N VAL A 46 -5.48 14.87 -6.62
CA VAL A 46 -4.63 15.19 -7.78
C VAL A 46 -5.50 15.42 -9.03
N CYS A 47 -6.52 14.59 -9.25
CA CYS A 47 -7.45 14.77 -10.38
C CYS A 47 -8.18 16.12 -10.31
N GLN A 48 -8.55 16.62 -9.13
CA GLN A 48 -9.19 17.93 -8.97
C GLN A 48 -8.25 19.09 -9.33
N ARG A 49 -6.95 18.96 -9.07
CA ARG A 49 -5.95 20.03 -9.26
C ARG A 49 -5.35 20.05 -10.67
N SER A 50 -5.39 18.95 -11.39
CA SER A 50 -4.86 18.80 -12.75
C SER A 50 -6.01 18.56 -13.73
N LEU A 51 -6.85 19.58 -13.94
CA LEU A 51 -8.01 19.52 -14.84
C LEU A 51 -7.56 19.11 -16.26
N ASN A 52 -8.23 18.11 -16.84
CA ASN A 52 -7.97 17.61 -18.20
C ASN A 52 -6.55 17.06 -18.47
N ALA A 53 -5.77 16.77 -17.42
CA ALA A 53 -4.48 16.12 -17.59
C ALA A 53 -4.64 14.64 -17.98
N GLY A 54 -3.79 14.18 -18.90
CA GLY A 54 -3.68 12.76 -19.23
C GLY A 54 -3.08 11.94 -18.07
N LEU A 55 -3.25 10.61 -18.12
CA LEU A 55 -2.82 9.70 -17.05
C LEU A 55 -1.35 9.88 -16.64
N SER A 56 -0.43 9.99 -17.60
CA SER A 56 1.00 10.19 -17.39
C SER A 56 1.30 11.43 -16.51
N ILE A 57 0.66 12.55 -16.83
CA ILE A 57 0.81 13.80 -16.07
C ILE A 57 0.19 13.68 -14.69
N LEU A 58 -0.94 12.97 -14.55
CA LEU A 58 -1.57 12.72 -13.25
C LEU A 58 -0.69 11.87 -12.34
N VAL A 59 -0.02 10.83 -12.87
CA VAL A 59 0.93 10.02 -12.10
C VAL A 59 2.11 10.86 -11.63
N MET A 60 2.70 11.66 -12.52
CA MET A 60 3.77 12.60 -12.16
C MET A 60 3.32 13.60 -11.09
N SER A 61 2.15 14.21 -11.27
CA SER A 61 1.56 15.18 -10.33
C SER A 61 1.30 14.56 -8.96
N PHE A 62 0.89 13.28 -8.91
CA PHE A 62 0.65 12.56 -7.67
C PHE A 62 1.93 12.44 -6.84
N PHE A 63 3.02 11.98 -7.43
CA PHE A 63 4.29 11.84 -6.71
C PHE A 63 4.89 13.19 -6.34
N ASP A 64 4.82 14.16 -7.24
CA ASP A 64 5.30 15.51 -6.97
C ASP A 64 4.57 16.13 -5.78
N THR A 65 3.24 16.08 -5.80
CA THR A 65 2.39 16.61 -4.72
C THR A 65 2.71 15.97 -3.37
N PHE A 66 2.73 14.63 -3.28
CA PHE A 66 2.84 13.95 -1.99
C PHE A 66 4.27 13.75 -1.49
N ALA A 67 5.28 13.90 -2.35
CA ALA A 67 6.68 13.97 -1.93
C ALA A 67 6.97 15.28 -1.18
N SER A 68 6.42 16.41 -1.64
CA SER A 68 6.61 17.73 -1.03
C SER A 68 5.47 18.16 -0.09
N TRP A 69 4.44 17.33 0.09
CA TRP A 69 3.30 17.67 0.94
C TRP A 69 3.75 17.96 2.39
N PRO A 70 3.32 19.08 3.00
CA PRO A 70 3.77 19.50 4.32
C PRO A 70 3.03 18.72 5.43
N TRP A 71 3.23 17.40 5.47
CA TRP A 71 2.68 16.54 6.52
C TRP A 71 3.08 17.08 7.92
N PRO A 72 2.15 17.12 8.90
CA PRO A 72 0.83 16.48 8.92
C PRO A 72 -0.32 17.40 8.47
N LEU A 73 -0.13 18.34 7.53
CA LEU A 73 -1.26 19.09 6.95
C LEU A 73 -2.28 18.11 6.33
N PRO A 74 -3.59 18.21 6.65
CA PRO A 74 -4.59 17.29 6.11
C PRO A 74 -4.78 17.43 4.60
N VAL A 75 -4.87 16.29 3.91
CA VAL A 75 -5.36 16.27 2.52
C VAL A 75 -6.89 16.24 2.54
N ALA A 76 -7.50 17.22 1.89
CA ALA A 76 -8.96 17.36 1.78
C ALA A 76 -9.36 17.65 0.34
N LEU A 77 -10.44 17.03 -0.12
CA LEU A 77 -11.03 17.32 -1.43
C LEU A 77 -11.80 18.65 -1.39
N GLN A 78 -11.85 19.33 -2.53
CA GLN A 78 -12.69 20.51 -2.68
C GLN A 78 -14.12 20.08 -2.94
N ASP A 79 -14.98 20.22 -1.93
CA ASP A 79 -16.37 19.74 -1.98
C ASP A 79 -17.40 20.90 -2.09
N GLY A 80 -16.96 22.12 -2.40
CA GLY A 80 -17.81 23.30 -2.69
C GLY A 80 -18.68 23.85 -1.53
N VAL A 81 -18.96 23.04 -0.51
CA VAL A 81 -19.97 23.34 0.52
C VAL A 81 -19.36 23.60 1.90
N MET A 82 -18.18 23.04 2.20
CA MET A 82 -17.61 23.09 3.55
C MET A 82 -16.30 23.88 3.57
N GLN A 83 -16.32 25.05 4.19
CA GLN A 83 -15.10 25.78 4.55
C GLN A 83 -14.22 24.92 5.46
N ILE A 84 -12.92 24.89 5.20
CA ILE A 84 -11.93 24.20 6.03
C ILE A 84 -11.88 24.94 7.38
N ARG A 85 -12.59 24.43 8.39
CA ARG A 85 -12.28 24.80 9.77
C ARG A 85 -11.00 24.08 10.15
N GLU A 86 -9.93 24.85 10.36
CA GLU A 86 -8.70 24.40 11.00
C GLU A 86 -9.02 24.08 12.46
N ASP A 87 -9.35 22.83 12.75
CA ASP A 87 -9.30 22.38 14.14
C ASP A 87 -7.83 22.11 14.48
N LEU A 88 -7.21 23.10 15.12
CA LEU A 88 -5.78 23.11 15.48
C LEU A 88 -5.41 21.99 16.48
N ASN A 89 -6.39 21.25 17.01
CA ASN A 89 -6.19 20.31 18.12
C ASN A 89 -6.06 18.83 17.72
N GLU A 90 -6.24 18.45 16.45
CA GLU A 90 -6.18 17.04 16.02
C GLU A 90 -4.80 16.61 15.47
N ARG A 91 -3.72 16.89 16.20
CA ARG A 91 -2.38 16.35 15.89
C ARG A 91 -2.23 14.87 16.24
N ARG A 92 -3.07 13.97 15.72
CA ARG A 92 -3.03 12.52 16.06
C ARG A 92 -2.50 11.61 14.96
N SER A 93 -2.53 12.02 13.69
CA SER A 93 -2.08 11.20 12.56
C SER A 93 -0.85 11.81 11.88
N TRP A 94 0.08 10.96 11.43
CA TRP A 94 1.23 11.36 10.63
C TRP A 94 0.85 11.78 9.21
N MET A 95 -0.24 11.21 8.67
CA MET A 95 -0.79 11.54 7.35
C MET A 95 -2.32 11.64 7.45
N PRO A 96 -2.86 12.79 7.90
CA PRO A 96 -4.30 12.98 7.96
C PRO A 96 -4.89 13.14 6.56
N ILE A 97 -5.92 12.36 6.28
CA ILE A 97 -6.69 12.40 5.03
C ILE A 97 -8.15 12.53 5.43
N ARG A 98 -8.83 13.58 4.98
CA ARG A 98 -10.22 13.86 5.33
C ARG A 98 -11.17 13.10 4.43
N LEU A 99 -12.24 12.57 5.02
CA LEU A 99 -13.32 11.96 4.26
C LEU A 99 -14.07 13.05 3.48
N PRO A 100 -14.52 12.75 2.25
CA PRO A 100 -15.34 13.68 1.49
C PRO A 100 -16.68 13.92 2.17
N CYS A 101 -17.22 15.14 2.04
CA CYS A 101 -18.52 15.56 2.56
C CYS A 101 -18.70 15.42 4.09
N THR A 102 -17.62 15.23 4.85
CA THR A 102 -17.67 15.19 6.32
C THR A 102 -16.49 15.95 6.94
N TYR A 103 -16.56 16.20 8.25
CA TYR A 103 -15.44 16.76 9.02
C TYR A 103 -14.47 15.70 9.53
N GLU A 104 -14.74 14.42 9.26
CA GLU A 104 -14.00 13.29 9.84
C GLU A 104 -12.75 12.93 9.02
N HIS A 105 -11.75 12.40 9.71
CA HIS A 105 -10.55 11.85 9.10
C HIS A 105 -10.70 10.35 8.83
N CYS A 106 -10.06 9.87 7.77
CA CYS A 106 -9.87 8.45 7.55
C CYS A 106 -9.10 7.83 8.72
N GLN A 107 -9.59 6.69 9.24
CA GLN A 107 -8.85 5.94 10.24
C GLN A 107 -7.51 5.46 9.67
N SER A 108 -6.43 5.87 10.33
CA SER A 108 -5.08 5.59 9.88
C SER A 108 -4.27 4.90 10.98
N ASN A 109 -3.66 3.77 10.60
CA ASN A 109 -2.72 3.05 11.46
C ASN A 109 -1.26 3.43 11.17
N ILE A 110 -1.01 4.55 10.48
CA ILE A 110 0.34 5.01 10.16
C ILE A 110 1.09 5.38 11.45
N THR A 111 2.31 4.86 11.61
CA THR A 111 3.24 5.14 12.71
C THR A 111 4.42 5.96 12.19
N ARG A 112 5.41 6.26 13.04
CA ARG A 112 6.59 7.03 12.63
C ARG A 112 7.40 6.30 11.55
N SER A 113 7.60 4.99 11.69
CA SER A 113 8.38 4.18 10.76
C SER A 113 7.67 4.03 9.42
N THR A 114 6.38 3.70 9.45
CA THR A 114 5.62 3.53 8.20
C THR A 114 5.39 4.86 7.49
N PHE A 115 5.24 5.97 8.22
CA PHE A 115 5.24 7.32 7.65
C PHE A 115 6.53 7.59 6.86
N ASN A 116 7.69 7.33 7.47
CA ASN A 116 8.98 7.53 6.82
C ASN A 116 9.15 6.64 5.58
N ARG A 117 8.62 5.40 5.62
CA ARG A 117 8.58 4.50 4.47
C ARG A 117 7.73 5.05 3.33
N ILE A 118 6.48 5.45 3.61
CA ILE A 118 5.57 6.02 2.62
C ILE A 118 6.20 7.29 2.00
N LYS A 119 6.72 8.19 2.84
CA LYS A 119 7.36 9.43 2.38
C LYS A 119 8.58 9.14 1.49
N GLY A 120 9.42 8.18 1.89
CA GLY A 120 10.56 7.74 1.08
C GLY A 120 10.14 7.20 -0.29
N GLU A 121 9.07 6.40 -0.36
CA GLU A 121 8.55 5.90 -1.63
C GLU A 121 7.89 7.00 -2.49
N PHE A 122 7.27 8.03 -1.90
CA PHE A 122 6.81 9.20 -2.65
C PHE A 122 7.97 9.97 -3.27
N VAL A 123 9.03 10.23 -2.52
CA VAL A 123 10.25 10.90 -3.02
C VAL A 123 10.91 10.08 -4.13
N ARG A 124 11.00 8.76 -3.96
CA ARG A 124 11.48 7.84 -5.01
C ARG A 124 10.62 7.95 -6.27
N GLY A 125 9.30 7.88 -6.11
CA GLY A 125 8.34 8.04 -7.21
C GLY A 125 8.54 9.36 -7.94
N GLN A 126 8.67 10.47 -7.21
CA GLN A 126 8.89 11.80 -7.78
C GLN A 126 10.18 11.83 -8.62
N SER A 127 11.28 11.28 -8.08
CA SER A 127 12.55 11.22 -8.79
C SER A 127 12.47 10.44 -10.10
N ILE A 128 11.75 9.32 -10.11
CA ILE A 128 11.56 8.50 -11.32
C ILE A 128 10.66 9.25 -12.31
N THR A 129 9.52 9.78 -11.86
CA THR A 129 8.53 10.41 -12.74
C THR A 129 8.95 11.78 -13.29
N ARG A 130 10.04 12.39 -12.79
CA ARG A 130 10.63 13.58 -13.43
C ARG A 130 11.07 13.32 -14.87
N ASN A 131 11.47 12.09 -15.17
CA ASN A 131 11.90 11.68 -16.51
C ASN A 131 10.76 11.14 -17.37
N LEU A 132 9.51 11.19 -16.89
CA LEU A 132 8.37 10.50 -17.50
C LEU A 132 7.99 11.02 -18.89
N LEU A 133 8.38 12.25 -19.23
CA LEU A 133 8.17 12.85 -20.56
C LEU A 133 9.29 12.49 -21.55
N ARG A 134 10.35 11.83 -21.11
CA ARG A 134 11.42 11.38 -22.00
C ARG A 134 10.97 10.09 -22.72
N PRO A 135 11.32 9.91 -24.00
CA PRO A 135 10.89 8.75 -24.78
C PRO A 135 11.47 7.42 -24.27
N ASP A 136 12.55 7.47 -23.49
CA ASP A 136 13.25 6.33 -22.87
C ASP A 136 12.73 5.99 -21.45
N PHE A 137 11.57 6.51 -21.05
CA PHE A 137 11.03 6.25 -19.72
C PHE A 137 10.51 4.82 -19.57
N GLU A 138 11.11 4.08 -18.63
CA GLU A 138 10.73 2.72 -18.29
C GLU A 138 9.77 2.68 -17.10
N TRP A 139 8.51 2.33 -17.34
CA TRP A 139 7.51 2.12 -16.28
C TRP A 139 7.91 1.01 -15.29
N GLY A 140 8.77 0.09 -15.73
CA GLY A 140 9.32 -0.98 -14.91
C GLY A 140 9.98 -0.46 -13.63
N ASP A 141 10.70 0.66 -13.72
CA ASP A 141 11.41 1.25 -12.57
C ASP A 141 10.42 1.74 -11.50
N LEU A 142 9.32 2.37 -11.92
CA LEU A 142 8.30 2.84 -10.97
C LEU A 142 7.67 1.68 -10.19
N PHE A 143 7.41 0.56 -10.88
CA PHE A 143 6.70 -0.61 -10.35
C PHE A 143 7.62 -1.75 -9.90
N GLU A 144 8.93 -1.53 -9.83
CA GLU A 144 9.87 -2.53 -9.34
C GLU A 144 9.43 -2.96 -7.92
N PRO A 145 9.43 -4.27 -7.60
CA PRO A 145 9.04 -4.71 -6.28
C PRO A 145 10.07 -4.29 -5.22
N PHE A 146 9.61 -3.97 -4.02
CA PHE A 146 10.49 -3.59 -2.91
C PHE A 146 11.32 -4.80 -2.43
N VAL A 147 12.64 -4.66 -2.43
CA VAL A 147 13.56 -5.78 -2.15
C VAL A 147 13.97 -5.77 -0.67
N TYR A 148 13.09 -6.27 0.20
CA TYR A 148 13.32 -6.32 1.65
C TYR A 148 14.68 -6.91 2.04
N GLN A 149 15.06 -8.05 1.44
CA GLN A 149 16.30 -8.79 1.74
C GLN A 149 17.58 -7.96 1.53
N LYS A 150 17.57 -7.02 0.57
CA LYS A 150 18.70 -6.13 0.31
C LYS A 150 18.67 -4.88 1.19
N THR A 151 17.47 -4.44 1.58
CA THR A 151 17.29 -3.21 2.35
C THR A 151 17.60 -3.38 3.83
N TYR A 152 17.26 -4.54 4.41
CA TYR A 152 17.39 -4.76 5.85
C TYR A 152 18.32 -5.93 6.17
N PRO A 153 19.26 -5.76 7.11
CA PRO A 153 20.17 -6.84 7.50
C PRO A 153 19.49 -7.87 8.41
N ARG A 154 18.52 -7.44 9.23
CA ARG A 154 17.81 -8.27 10.21
C ARG A 154 16.32 -8.12 10.06
N PHE A 155 15.59 -9.17 10.46
CA PHE A 155 14.15 -9.23 10.40
C PHE A 155 13.56 -9.75 11.71
N LEU A 156 12.41 -9.20 12.08
CA LEU A 156 11.51 -9.84 13.02
C LEU A 156 10.66 -10.86 12.27
N LYS A 157 10.85 -12.14 12.58
CA LYS A 157 9.99 -13.23 12.14
C LYS A 157 8.81 -13.34 13.09
N ILE A 158 7.60 -13.20 12.57
CA ILE A 158 6.35 -13.40 13.29
C ILE A 158 5.74 -14.71 12.79
N TYR A 159 5.80 -15.75 13.61
CA TYR A 159 5.22 -17.06 13.31
C TYR A 159 3.86 -17.19 13.98
N LEU A 160 2.85 -17.61 13.23
CA LEU A 160 1.50 -17.88 13.71
C LEU A 160 1.09 -19.29 13.27
N SER A 161 0.51 -20.09 14.17
CA SER A 161 -0.12 -21.37 13.81
C SER A 161 -1.45 -21.55 14.54
N ALA A 162 -2.30 -22.43 14.00
CA ALA A 162 -3.54 -22.86 14.64
C ALA A 162 -3.74 -24.36 14.39
N SER A 163 -4.70 -24.97 15.08
CA SER A 163 -5.06 -26.38 14.92
C SER A 163 -5.64 -26.68 13.54
N GLU A 164 -6.54 -25.82 13.08
CA GLU A 164 -7.25 -25.98 11.82
C GLU A 164 -7.00 -24.79 10.90
N LYS A 165 -7.24 -24.99 9.60
CA LYS A 165 -6.98 -23.96 8.59
C LYS A 165 -7.93 -22.76 8.72
N ASP A 166 -9.19 -22.99 9.05
CA ASP A 166 -10.17 -21.91 9.22
C ASP A 166 -9.88 -21.13 10.50
N ASP A 167 -9.55 -21.84 11.60
CA ASP A 167 -9.06 -21.22 12.84
C ASP A 167 -7.81 -20.35 12.59
N LEU A 168 -6.90 -20.77 11.70
CA LEU A 168 -5.72 -19.99 11.34
C LEU A 168 -6.10 -18.67 10.64
N VAL A 169 -7.09 -18.69 9.74
CA VAL A 169 -7.53 -17.49 9.02
C VAL A 169 -8.06 -16.45 10.01
N ASP A 170 -8.91 -16.88 10.94
CA ASP A 170 -9.47 -16.00 11.96
C ASP A 170 -8.40 -15.51 12.93
N TRP A 171 -7.50 -16.41 13.36
CA TRP A 171 -6.38 -16.07 14.24
C TRP A 171 -5.44 -15.04 13.60
N VAL A 172 -5.05 -15.26 12.35
CA VAL A 172 -4.19 -14.33 11.60
C VAL A 172 -4.89 -13.00 11.39
N GLY A 173 -6.19 -12.99 11.07
CA GLY A 173 -7.00 -11.77 10.94
C GLY A 173 -7.03 -10.97 12.25
N TRP A 174 -7.23 -11.66 13.37
CA TRP A 174 -7.21 -11.05 14.69
C TRP A 174 -5.86 -10.45 15.06
N VAL A 175 -4.77 -11.20 14.87
CA VAL A 175 -3.42 -10.72 15.15
C VAL A 175 -3.07 -9.51 14.27
N LYS A 176 -3.45 -9.53 12.97
CA LYS A 176 -3.27 -8.39 12.05
C LYS A 176 -3.95 -7.13 12.54
N SER A 177 -5.14 -7.23 13.15
CA SER A 177 -5.85 -6.06 13.70
C SER A 177 -5.05 -5.31 14.78
N ARG A 178 -4.07 -5.98 15.41
CA ARG A 178 -3.25 -5.45 16.51
C ARG A 178 -1.81 -5.15 16.12
N PHE A 179 -1.41 -5.41 14.87
CA PHE A 179 -0.05 -5.17 14.39
C PHE A 179 0.46 -3.76 14.62
N ARG A 180 -0.41 -2.75 14.58
CA ARG A 180 -0.04 -1.37 14.96
C ARG A 180 0.60 -1.30 16.35
N SER A 181 0.08 -2.03 17.35
CA SER A 181 0.64 -2.01 18.71
C SER A 181 2.04 -2.63 18.77
N LEU A 182 2.29 -3.68 17.97
CA LEU A 182 3.61 -4.29 17.82
C LEU A 182 4.60 -3.32 17.15
N VAL A 183 4.20 -2.65 16.06
CA VAL A 183 5.05 -1.64 15.39
C VAL A 183 5.42 -0.52 16.36
N LEU A 184 4.46 0.00 17.12
CA LEU A 184 4.71 1.04 18.13
C LEU A 184 5.68 0.56 19.22
N LYS A 185 5.55 -0.69 19.68
CA LYS A 185 6.48 -1.23 20.67
C LYS A 185 7.89 -1.38 20.09
N LEU A 186 8.01 -1.82 18.84
CA LEU A 186 9.30 -1.93 18.15
C LEU A 186 9.93 -0.55 17.90
N GLU A 187 9.14 0.47 17.58
CA GLU A 187 9.63 1.85 17.48
C GLU A 187 10.20 2.40 18.79
N ASP A 188 9.61 1.99 19.91
CA ASP A 188 10.06 2.34 21.25
C ASP A 188 11.38 1.62 21.61
N VAL A 189 11.48 0.30 21.39
CA VAL A 189 12.65 -0.47 21.85
C VAL A 189 13.80 -0.57 20.82
N GLN A 190 13.47 -0.69 19.54
CA GLN A 190 14.41 -0.89 18.41
C GLN A 190 14.64 0.40 17.61
N GLY A 191 13.70 1.35 17.66
CA GLY A 191 13.76 2.65 16.98
C GLY A 191 13.00 2.69 15.65
N PHE A 192 13.23 1.71 14.78
CA PHE A 192 12.59 1.62 13.45
C PHE A 192 12.18 0.18 13.13
N CYS A 193 11.00 0.04 12.52
CA CYS A 193 10.47 -1.22 12.00
C CYS A 193 9.74 -0.98 10.68
N ASP A 194 10.05 -1.77 9.66
CA ASP A 194 9.33 -1.78 8.38
C ASP A 194 8.48 -3.06 8.27
N PRO A 195 7.17 -3.00 8.57
CA PRO A 195 6.32 -4.17 8.52
C PRO A 195 6.13 -4.63 7.08
N ASN A 196 6.60 -5.82 6.70
CA ASN A 196 6.28 -6.39 5.39
C ASN A 196 4.85 -6.98 5.40
N PRO A 197 3.94 -6.52 4.52
CA PRO A 197 2.58 -7.07 4.45
C PRO A 197 2.50 -8.51 3.89
N THR A 198 3.57 -9.04 3.29
CA THR A 198 3.56 -10.35 2.63
C THR A 198 3.41 -11.50 3.64
N GLU A 199 2.44 -12.37 3.36
CA GLU A 199 2.16 -13.60 4.10
C GLU A 199 2.90 -14.78 3.46
N TYR A 200 3.73 -15.46 4.26
CA TYR A 200 4.44 -16.66 3.84
C TYR A 200 3.77 -17.87 4.48
N MET A 201 3.10 -18.68 3.66
CA MET A 201 2.56 -19.96 4.13
C MET A 201 3.71 -20.95 4.31
N VAL A 202 3.80 -21.58 5.48
CA VAL A 202 4.74 -22.69 5.67
C VAL A 202 4.02 -23.95 5.21
N ALA A 203 4.45 -24.51 4.08
CA ALA A 203 4.05 -25.85 3.69
C ALA A 203 4.87 -26.82 4.53
N GLY A 204 4.30 -27.29 5.63
CA GLY A 204 4.88 -28.43 6.35
C GLY A 204 4.33 -29.76 5.81
N GLU A 205 4.84 -30.85 6.37
CA GLU A 205 4.40 -32.22 6.11
C GLU A 205 2.91 -32.42 6.45
N ILE A 206 2.35 -33.56 6.03
CA ILE A 206 0.91 -33.89 6.10
C ILE A 206 0.31 -33.71 7.50
N ASP A 207 1.13 -33.77 8.56
CA ASP A 207 0.73 -33.64 9.97
C ASP A 207 1.17 -32.33 10.65
N SER A 208 1.69 -31.36 9.89
CA SER A 208 2.12 -30.08 10.44
C SER A 208 0.95 -29.11 10.67
N GLU A 209 0.99 -28.40 11.80
CA GLU A 209 0.00 -27.35 12.07
C GLU A 209 0.04 -26.27 10.96
N PRO A 210 -1.12 -25.87 10.41
CA PRO A 210 -1.17 -24.81 9.41
C PRO A 210 -0.61 -23.53 10.02
N SER A 211 0.31 -22.88 9.30
CA SER A 211 1.03 -21.72 9.80
C SER A 211 1.32 -20.65 8.74
N VAL A 212 1.40 -19.42 9.23
CA VAL A 212 1.72 -18.20 8.47
C VAL A 212 2.89 -17.50 9.14
N VAL A 213 3.80 -17.00 8.32
CA VAL A 213 4.95 -16.22 8.77
C VAL A 213 4.95 -14.84 8.11
N PHE A 214 5.32 -13.83 8.89
CA PHE A 214 5.68 -12.50 8.40
C PHE A 214 7.14 -12.19 8.73
N TYR A 215 7.79 -11.41 7.87
CA TYR A 215 9.18 -10.96 8.07
C TYR A 215 9.23 -9.44 8.02
N TRP A 216 9.37 -8.79 9.17
CA TRP A 216 9.42 -7.33 9.25
C TRP A 216 10.85 -6.83 9.31
N GLY A 217 11.19 -5.87 8.44
CA GLY A 217 12.54 -5.32 8.35
C GLY A 217 12.92 -4.53 9.59
N LEU A 218 14.10 -4.79 10.13
CA LEU A 218 14.65 -4.06 11.26
C LEU A 218 15.97 -3.41 10.87
N HIS A 219 16.13 -2.13 11.20
CA HIS A 219 17.45 -1.51 11.12
C HIS A 219 18.34 -1.93 12.29
N PRO A 220 19.68 -1.86 12.14
CA PRO A 220 20.62 -1.96 13.25
C PRO A 220 20.29 -0.92 14.31
N SER A 221 19.74 -1.35 15.45
CA SER A 221 19.51 -0.45 16.58
C SER A 221 20.84 -0.05 17.20
N ARG A 222 20.96 1.26 17.52
CA ARG A 222 22.04 1.78 18.37
C ARG A 222 21.80 1.54 19.86
N ARG A 223 20.63 0.98 20.24
CA ARG A 223 20.24 0.72 21.63
C ARG A 223 20.57 -0.71 22.02
N ALA A 224 21.39 -0.88 23.06
CA ALA A 224 21.92 -2.17 23.52
C ALA A 224 20.89 -3.11 24.22
N ARG A 225 19.59 -2.78 24.26
CA ARG A 225 18.58 -3.50 25.07
C ARG A 225 17.40 -4.05 24.27
N PHE A 226 17.62 -4.47 23.03
CA PHE A 226 16.55 -5.16 22.29
C PHE A 226 16.41 -6.60 22.80
N ASN A 227 15.33 -6.87 23.54
CA ASN A 227 14.94 -8.21 23.96
C ASN A 227 13.62 -8.59 23.26
N VAL A 228 13.68 -9.59 22.38
CA VAL A 228 12.52 -10.05 21.61
C VAL A 228 11.46 -10.70 22.49
N ASP A 229 11.84 -11.43 23.55
CA ASP A 229 10.91 -12.10 24.46
C ASP A 229 10.06 -11.10 25.23
N SER A 230 10.63 -9.94 25.57
CA SER A 230 9.87 -8.86 26.20
C SER A 230 8.83 -8.24 25.26
N VAL A 231 9.18 -8.10 23.98
CA VAL A 231 8.24 -7.61 22.94
C VAL A 231 7.15 -8.66 22.68
N GLU A 232 7.53 -9.93 22.63
CA GLU A 232 6.62 -11.07 22.50
C GLU A 232 5.60 -11.10 23.63
N GLY A 233 6.06 -11.05 24.89
CA GLY A 233 5.18 -11.04 26.06
C GLY A 233 4.27 -9.81 26.12
N PHE A 234 4.74 -8.64 25.68
CA PHE A 234 3.89 -7.45 25.54
C PHE A 234 2.79 -7.65 24.50
N PHE A 235 3.16 -8.14 23.32
CA PHE A 235 2.22 -8.31 22.22
C PHE A 235 1.22 -9.44 22.48
N TRP A 236 1.67 -10.53 23.11
CA TRP A 236 0.82 -11.64 23.55
C TRP A 236 -0.32 -11.16 24.45
N LYS A 237 -0.02 -10.32 25.45
CA LYS A 237 -1.05 -9.71 26.33
C LYS A 237 -2.07 -8.87 25.55
N ASN A 238 -1.63 -8.21 24.47
CA ASN A 238 -2.52 -7.40 23.64
C ASN A 238 -3.47 -8.26 22.79
N ILE A 239 -2.96 -9.38 22.23
CA ILE A 239 -3.76 -10.26 21.37
C ILE A 239 -4.69 -11.20 22.15
N THR A 240 -4.33 -11.60 23.38
CA THR A 240 -5.22 -12.43 24.21
C THR A 240 -6.39 -11.65 24.81
N ASN A 241 -6.31 -10.32 24.82
CA ASN A 241 -7.40 -9.49 25.32
C ASN A 241 -8.53 -9.37 24.28
N GLY A 242 -9.70 -9.93 24.62
CA GLY A 242 -10.95 -9.77 23.88
C GLY A 242 -11.14 -10.70 22.68
N TYR A 243 -10.28 -11.70 22.47
CA TYR A 243 -10.46 -12.64 21.37
C TYR A 243 -11.52 -13.68 21.74
N GLN A 244 -12.51 -13.86 20.88
CA GLN A 244 -13.62 -14.79 21.10
C GLN A 244 -13.42 -16.15 20.37
N GLY A 245 -12.43 -16.25 19.48
CA GLY A 245 -12.12 -17.48 18.74
C GLY A 245 -11.11 -18.39 19.46
N LYS A 246 -10.78 -19.53 18.83
CA LYS A 246 -9.72 -20.42 19.32
C LYS A 246 -8.35 -19.76 19.17
N VAL A 247 -7.67 -19.52 20.29
CA VAL A 247 -6.35 -18.89 20.32
C VAL A 247 -5.32 -19.84 19.70
N GLY A 248 -4.64 -19.37 18.64
CA GLY A 248 -3.52 -20.07 18.03
C GLY A 248 -2.20 -19.79 18.75
N LYS A 249 -1.10 -20.36 18.24
CA LYS A 249 0.26 -20.08 18.72
C LYS A 249 0.80 -18.83 18.01
N MET A 250 1.66 -18.08 18.71
CA MET A 250 2.44 -16.99 18.14
C MET A 250 3.86 -17.06 18.69
N ARG A 251 4.85 -16.76 17.84
CA ARG A 251 6.26 -16.63 18.24
C ARG A 251 6.95 -15.51 17.47
N LEU A 252 7.79 -14.75 18.15
CA LEU A 252 8.64 -13.70 17.62
C LEU A 252 10.10 -14.13 17.71
N THR A 253 10.82 -14.11 16.59
CA THR A 253 12.27 -14.38 16.59
C THR A 253 13.00 -13.39 15.69
N ILE A 254 14.29 -13.16 15.97
CA ILE A 254 15.15 -12.38 15.07
C ILE A 254 15.89 -13.32 14.14
N VAL A 255 15.85 -12.99 12.84
CA VAL A 255 16.54 -13.73 11.78
C VAL A 255 17.35 -12.77 10.90
N GLN A 256 18.38 -13.28 10.25
CA GLN A 256 19.18 -12.54 9.28
C GLN A 256 18.53 -12.55 7.89
N ALA A 257 18.93 -11.61 7.04
CA ALA A 257 18.46 -11.53 5.65
C ALA A 257 18.67 -12.83 4.85
N SER A 258 19.74 -13.58 5.16
CA SER A 258 20.07 -14.87 4.52
C SER A 258 19.10 -16.00 4.85
N GLU A 259 18.33 -15.87 5.94
CA GLU A 259 17.38 -16.89 6.40
C GLU A 259 15.97 -16.68 5.81
N LEU A 260 15.75 -15.61 5.05
CA LEU A 260 14.45 -15.36 4.40
C LEU A 260 14.25 -16.35 3.24
N PRO A 261 13.01 -16.84 3.04
CA PRO A 261 12.71 -17.68 1.90
C PRO A 261 13.04 -16.94 0.59
N SER A 262 13.70 -17.64 -0.33
CA SER A 262 13.96 -17.11 -1.66
C SER A 262 12.63 -16.81 -2.35
N SER A 263 12.51 -15.67 -3.01
CA SER A 263 11.27 -15.14 -3.61
C SER A 263 10.53 -16.13 -4.54
N ASN A 264 11.17 -17.23 -4.94
CA ASN A 264 10.64 -18.23 -5.85
C ASN A 264 9.91 -19.40 -5.15
N THR A 265 9.98 -19.54 -3.83
CA THR A 265 9.53 -20.77 -3.12
C THR A 265 8.23 -20.63 -2.32
N SER A 266 7.72 -19.42 -2.09
CA SER A 266 6.50 -19.22 -1.30
C SER A 266 5.37 -18.64 -2.16
N LYS A 267 4.25 -19.37 -2.30
CA LYS A 267 3.00 -18.83 -2.86
C LYS A 267 2.46 -17.77 -1.91
N ALA A 268 2.87 -16.52 -2.09
CA ALA A 268 2.25 -15.37 -1.43
C ALA A 268 0.79 -15.30 -1.89
N LYS A 269 -0.16 -15.62 -1.01
CA LYS A 269 -1.58 -15.43 -1.29
C LYS A 269 -1.90 -13.97 -1.02
N ASP A 270 -2.09 -13.20 -2.09
CA ASP A 270 -2.86 -11.96 -2.07
C ASP A 270 -4.30 -12.33 -1.66
N THR A 271 -4.62 -12.22 -0.36
CA THR A 271 -5.95 -12.57 0.14
C THR A 271 -6.96 -11.51 -0.35
N LYS A 272 -7.79 -11.92 -1.32
CA LYS A 272 -8.90 -11.18 -1.99
C LYS A 272 -8.51 -9.97 -2.86
N ALA A 273 -8.19 -10.25 -4.13
CA ALA A 273 -8.95 -9.79 -5.29
C ALA A 273 -8.44 -10.52 -6.55
N ARG A 274 -9.32 -11.23 -7.25
CA ARG A 274 -9.10 -11.61 -8.66
C ARG A 274 -9.10 -10.32 -9.48
N ASP A 275 -7.96 -9.63 -9.53
CA ASP A 275 -7.67 -8.69 -10.60
C ASP A 275 -6.46 -9.27 -11.32
N HIS A 276 -6.73 -9.83 -12.49
CA HIS A 276 -5.74 -10.49 -13.32
C HIS A 276 -4.58 -9.52 -13.60
N GLN A 277 -3.38 -10.10 -13.69
CA GLN A 277 -2.20 -9.50 -14.30
C GLN A 277 -2.56 -8.77 -15.60
N ARG A 278 -2.83 -7.47 -15.50
CA ARG A 278 -2.88 -6.56 -16.64
C ARG A 278 -2.12 -5.33 -16.21
N MET A 279 -0.92 -5.15 -16.76
CA MET A 279 -0.30 -3.83 -16.77
C MET A 279 -1.31 -2.84 -17.35
N PRO A 280 -1.46 -1.63 -16.79
CA PRO A 280 -2.13 -0.55 -17.50
C PRO A 280 -1.45 -0.40 -18.86
N LEU A 281 -2.19 -0.58 -19.95
CA LEU A 281 -1.67 -0.31 -21.28
C LEU A 281 -1.45 1.21 -21.38
N PHE A 282 -0.18 1.63 -21.33
CA PHE A 282 0.20 3.00 -21.62
C PHE A 282 0.28 3.14 -23.13
N VAL A 283 -0.77 3.65 -23.76
CA VAL A 283 -0.71 4.02 -25.19
C VAL A 283 0.11 5.31 -25.27
N GLN A 284 1.34 5.21 -25.79
CA GLN A 284 2.12 6.36 -26.23
C GLN A 284 1.38 7.02 -27.41
N HIS A 285 0.56 8.03 -27.12
CA HIS A 285 0.09 8.92 -28.17
C HIS A 285 1.26 9.80 -28.62
N HIS A 286 1.98 9.35 -29.65
CA HIS A 286 2.85 10.21 -30.43
C HIS A 286 2.02 11.32 -31.06
N LEU A 287 2.45 12.57 -30.86
CA LEU A 287 1.97 13.73 -31.61
C LEU A 287 2.21 13.52 -33.11
N MET A 288 1.18 13.76 -33.93
CA MET A 288 1.22 14.73 -35.05
C MET A 288 -0.20 14.96 -35.64
N PRO A 289 -0.43 16.06 -36.38
CA PRO A 289 -1.71 16.74 -36.56
C PRO A 289 -2.27 16.69 -38.00
N ASN A 290 -3.46 17.27 -38.17
CA ASN A 290 -4.15 17.67 -39.42
C ASN A 290 -4.97 16.64 -40.22
N HIS A 291 -6.29 16.89 -40.19
CA HIS A 291 -7.26 17.01 -41.28
C HIS A 291 -7.60 15.84 -42.25
N PHE A 292 -8.92 15.63 -42.36
CA PHE A 292 -9.74 15.15 -43.50
C PHE A 292 -9.55 13.67 -43.90
N MET A 293 -10.52 12.89 -44.37
CA MET A 293 -11.83 13.08 -45.03
C MET A 293 -12.56 11.72 -44.97
N GLY A 294 -13.89 11.70 -45.01
CA GLY A 294 -14.72 10.52 -44.73
C GLY A 294 -14.65 9.36 -45.74
N TYR A 295 -15.50 8.35 -45.53
CA TYR A 295 -15.81 7.37 -46.58
C TYR A 295 -17.30 7.11 -46.72
N ILE A 296 -17.64 7.00 -47.99
CA ILE A 296 -18.92 6.81 -48.68
C ILE A 296 -19.44 5.39 -48.43
N THR A 297 -20.73 5.26 -48.14
CA THR A 297 -21.47 4.01 -48.27
C THR A 297 -21.92 3.87 -49.73
N HIS A 298 -21.44 2.83 -50.43
CA HIS A 298 -22.02 2.40 -51.70
C HIS A 298 -23.05 1.29 -51.43
N GLU A 299 -24.28 1.55 -51.89
CA GLU A 299 -25.37 0.59 -52.06
C GLU A 299 -25.01 -0.52 -53.08
N GLY A 300 -25.69 -1.66 -52.97
CA GLY A 300 -25.82 -2.59 -54.11
C GLY A 300 -26.32 -3.99 -53.79
N ASP A 301 -27.62 -4.17 -53.98
CA ASP A 301 -28.34 -5.34 -54.53
C ASP A 301 -28.72 -6.59 -53.69
N HIS A 302 -30.04 -6.67 -53.44
CA HIS A 302 -30.90 -7.86 -53.44
C HIS A 302 -30.98 -8.54 -54.83
N PRO A 303 -31.36 -9.83 -54.98
CA PRO A 303 -32.79 -10.30 -54.99
C PRO A 303 -32.96 -11.69 -54.33
N GLY A 304 -34.12 -12.27 -54.05
CA GLY A 304 -35.53 -11.91 -54.24
C GLY A 304 -36.42 -13.08 -53.76
N SER A 305 -37.73 -12.85 -53.80
CA SER A 305 -38.89 -13.73 -53.47
C SER A 305 -39.30 -13.82 -52.00
#